data_AF-A0A261F529-F1
#
_entry.id   AF-A0A261F529-F1
#
_cell.length_a   1.000
_cell.length_b   1.000
_cell.length_c   1.000
_cell.angle_alpha   90.00
_cell.angle_beta   90.00
_cell.angle_gamma   90.00
#
_symmetry.space_group_name_H-M   'P 1'
#
loop_
_entity.id
_entity.type
_entity.pdbx_description
1 polymer ?
#
loop_
_entity_poly.entity_id
_entity_poly.type
_entity_poly.pdbx_seq_one_letter_code
_entity_poly.pdbx_strand_id
1 'polypeptide(L)'
;MTVNEHYHVVDSTNTKARTLLSSLHLQGSSGLRAIVSADMQTAGRGRLGRTWVSSDTQNFYASYVCEVPRGLYGTQGSWLPTLAGLATLDALREQIDPELPVRLKWPNDLYLNEKKLGGILCEVVELPTPDTLAVIMGIGLNLSSAPAPEELDGLYAATSLNQSVDVREELRGRIGRKIHAALTRMNANELRARAKNESCILGRAVRVQLADGTTHIGKATDITPSARLELDGAYEVNVGDVLHAQTFGRENA
;
A
#
# COMPACT_ATOMS: atom_id res chain seq x y z
N MET A 1 -1.04 -20.35 -13.99
CA MET A 1 -1.96 -20.60 -12.86
C MET A 1 -1.41 -19.86 -11.66
N THR A 2 -2.22 -19.08 -10.94
CA THR A 2 -1.76 -18.33 -9.75
C THR A 2 -1.72 -19.27 -8.55
N VAL A 3 -0.59 -19.35 -7.86
CA VAL A 3 -0.46 -20.11 -6.61
C VAL A 3 -1.15 -19.33 -5.48
N ASN A 4 -1.90 -20.01 -4.61
CA ASN A 4 -2.54 -19.38 -3.45
C ASN A 4 -2.17 -20.17 -2.19
N GLU A 5 -1.54 -19.50 -1.22
CA GLU A 5 -1.26 -20.08 0.09
C GLU A 5 -1.91 -19.23 1.19
N HIS A 6 -2.51 -19.91 2.17
CA HIS A 6 -3.11 -19.28 3.33
C HIS A 6 -2.54 -19.93 4.60
N TYR A 7 -2.32 -19.11 5.62
CA TYR A 7 -1.72 -19.51 6.88
C TYR A 7 -2.52 -18.96 8.06
N HIS A 8 -2.67 -19.73 9.13
CA HIS A 8 -3.28 -19.20 10.35
C HIS A 8 -2.37 -18.14 10.99
N VAL A 9 -1.08 -18.42 11.13
CA VAL A 9 -0.11 -17.49 11.74
C VAL A 9 1.21 -17.55 10.97
N VAL A 10 1.77 -16.38 10.67
CA VAL A 10 3.11 -16.21 10.08
C VAL A 10 3.84 -15.04 10.73
N ASP A 11 5.13 -14.93 10.50
CA ASP A 11 5.89 -13.73 10.84
C ASP A 11 5.41 -12.54 9.99
N SER A 12 5.51 -12.66 8.67
CA SER A 12 5.04 -11.69 7.70
C SER A 12 4.65 -12.40 6.40
N THR A 13 3.50 -12.06 5.85
CA THR A 13 3.08 -12.52 4.53
C THR A 13 4.10 -12.14 3.44
N ASN A 14 4.79 -10.99 3.54
CA ASN A 14 5.84 -10.61 2.61
C ASN A 14 7.08 -11.52 2.74
N THR A 15 7.49 -11.87 3.96
CA THR A 15 8.60 -12.82 4.18
C THR A 15 8.25 -14.17 3.57
N LYS A 16 7.04 -14.66 3.83
CA LYS A 16 6.59 -15.95 3.31
C LYS A 16 6.47 -15.96 1.79
N ALA A 17 5.96 -14.88 1.20
CA ALA A 17 5.91 -14.66 -0.23
C ALA A 17 7.32 -14.63 -0.87
N ARG A 18 8.31 -14.05 -0.18
CA ARG A 18 9.71 -14.07 -0.63
C ARG A 18 10.29 -15.49 -0.64
N THR A 19 10.01 -16.30 0.37
CA THR A 19 10.43 -17.71 0.41
C THR A 19 9.79 -18.51 -0.72
N LEU A 20 8.50 -18.27 -0.98
CA LEU A 20 7.73 -18.95 -2.03
C LEU A 20 8.28 -18.70 -3.44
N LEU A 21 8.91 -17.54 -3.70
CA LEU A 21 9.46 -17.20 -5.02
C LEU A 21 10.35 -18.30 -5.63
N SER A 22 11.11 -19.01 -4.80
CA SER A 22 12.05 -20.04 -5.27
C SER A 22 11.37 -21.26 -5.90
N SER A 23 10.09 -21.50 -5.60
CA SER A 23 9.31 -22.62 -6.15
C SER A 23 8.33 -22.20 -7.24
N LEU A 24 8.19 -20.91 -7.52
CA LEU A 24 7.25 -20.42 -8.53
C LEU A 24 7.80 -20.60 -9.95
N HIS A 25 6.92 -21.01 -10.85
CA HIS A 25 7.20 -20.99 -12.28
C HIS A 25 6.99 -19.57 -12.83
N LEU A 26 8.09 -18.90 -13.16
CA LEU A 26 8.10 -17.55 -13.71
C LEU A 26 8.13 -17.62 -15.25
N GLN A 27 7.39 -16.70 -15.90
CA GLN A 27 7.11 -16.77 -17.33
C GLN A 27 7.76 -15.63 -18.13
N GLY A 28 8.53 -14.76 -17.49
CA GLY A 28 9.15 -13.61 -18.16
C GLY A 28 8.16 -12.51 -18.54
N SER A 29 6.94 -12.51 -17.99
CA SER A 29 5.88 -11.56 -18.36
C SER A 29 5.34 -10.78 -17.15
N SER A 30 4.73 -9.61 -17.37
CA SER A 30 4.08 -8.85 -16.30
C SER A 30 2.90 -9.62 -15.73
N GLY A 31 2.85 -9.79 -14.41
CA GLY A 31 1.61 -10.21 -13.77
C GLY A 31 1.75 -10.94 -12.45
N LEU A 32 0.60 -11.26 -11.87
CA LEU A 32 0.49 -12.00 -10.62
C LEU A 32 0.93 -13.46 -10.82
N ARG A 33 1.68 -13.98 -9.84
CA ARG A 33 2.20 -15.35 -9.81
C ARG A 33 1.73 -16.11 -8.58
N ALA A 34 1.70 -15.44 -7.44
CA ALA A 34 1.20 -16.04 -6.20
C ALA A 34 0.50 -15.02 -5.30
N ILE A 35 -0.37 -15.53 -4.44
CA ILE A 35 -0.93 -14.80 -3.30
C ILE A 35 -0.61 -15.58 -2.03
N VAL A 36 -0.03 -14.91 -1.05
CA VAL A 36 0.17 -15.45 0.30
C VAL A 36 -0.68 -14.64 1.26
N SER A 37 -1.53 -15.28 2.05
CA SER A 37 -2.38 -14.60 3.05
C SER A 37 -2.25 -15.24 4.42
N ALA A 38 -2.61 -14.48 5.46
CA ALA A 38 -2.66 -15.03 6.81
C ALA A 38 -3.77 -14.43 7.66
N ASP A 39 -4.21 -15.17 8.68
CA ASP A 39 -5.12 -14.64 9.70
C ASP A 39 -4.37 -13.71 10.68
N MET A 40 -3.09 -13.97 10.96
CA MET A 40 -2.29 -13.15 11.87
C MET A 40 -0.82 -13.04 11.43
N GLN A 41 -0.24 -11.86 11.65
CA GLN A 41 1.22 -11.63 11.50
C GLN A 41 1.85 -11.33 12.87
N THR A 42 2.88 -12.08 13.26
CA THR A 42 3.61 -11.85 14.53
C THR A 42 4.74 -10.84 14.39
N ALA A 43 5.19 -10.57 13.17
CA ALA A 43 6.24 -9.61 12.83
C ALA A 43 5.88 -8.85 11.55
N GLY A 44 4.66 -8.30 11.51
CA GLY A 44 4.17 -7.50 10.38
C GLY A 44 5.10 -6.32 10.08
N ARG A 45 5.29 -5.99 8.80
CA ARG A 45 6.27 -5.00 8.36
C ARG A 45 5.61 -3.82 7.65
N GLY A 46 6.12 -2.63 7.93
CA GLY A 46 5.81 -1.38 7.25
C GLY A 46 7.04 -0.79 6.57
N ARG A 47 6.88 0.39 5.97
CA ARG A 47 7.99 1.15 5.37
C ARG A 47 8.92 1.69 6.46
N LEU A 48 10.16 2.00 6.05
CA LEU A 48 11.18 2.64 6.90
C LEU A 48 11.42 1.87 8.22
N GLY A 49 11.34 0.53 8.17
CA GLY A 49 11.58 -0.34 9.32
C GLY A 49 10.46 -0.36 10.37
N ARG A 50 9.32 0.28 10.12
CA ARG A 50 8.18 0.25 11.06
C ARG A 50 7.52 -1.12 11.11
N THR A 51 6.86 -1.40 12.23
CA THR A 51 6.03 -2.59 12.42
C THR A 51 4.62 -2.32 11.93
N TRP A 52 4.02 -3.31 11.25
CA TRP A 52 2.57 -3.37 11.02
C TRP A 52 1.93 -4.20 12.13
N VAL A 53 1.11 -3.58 12.96
CA VAL A 53 0.42 -4.24 14.07
C VAL A 53 -0.75 -5.07 13.56
N SER A 54 -0.74 -6.36 13.88
CA SER A 54 -1.81 -7.31 13.54
C SER A 54 -2.81 -7.42 14.71
N SER A 55 -3.64 -6.39 14.91
CA SER A 55 -4.49 -6.26 16.11
C SER A 55 -5.61 -7.30 16.22
N ASP A 56 -5.98 -7.95 15.13
CA ASP A 56 -7.14 -8.85 15.08
C ASP A 56 -6.97 -9.91 14.00
N THR A 57 -7.36 -11.15 14.31
CA THR A 57 -7.42 -12.25 13.34
C THR A 57 -8.54 -12.06 12.32
N GLN A 58 -9.45 -11.12 12.60
CA GLN A 58 -10.41 -10.32 11.83
C GLN A 58 -9.94 -9.61 10.54
N ASN A 59 -8.69 -9.18 10.55
CA ASN A 59 -8.16 -8.25 9.57
C ASN A 59 -7.58 -8.94 8.33
N PHE A 60 -7.29 -8.14 7.32
CA PHE A 60 -6.78 -8.63 6.04
C PHE A 60 -5.27 -8.47 5.96
N TYR A 61 -4.56 -9.58 5.77
CA TYR A 61 -3.13 -9.59 5.50
C TYR A 61 -2.85 -10.48 4.29
N ALA A 62 -2.43 -9.86 3.19
CA ALA A 62 -2.06 -10.60 1.98
C ALA A 62 -0.89 -9.96 1.24
N SER A 63 -0.10 -10.82 0.59
CA SER A 63 1.04 -10.45 -0.23
C SER A 63 0.86 -11.00 -1.64
N TYR A 64 1.01 -10.12 -2.63
CA TYR A 64 0.86 -10.45 -4.04
C TYR A 64 2.23 -10.51 -4.69
N VAL A 65 2.65 -11.70 -5.10
CA VAL A 65 3.92 -11.92 -5.80
C VAL A 65 3.70 -11.66 -7.28
N CYS A 66 4.29 -10.58 -7.79
CA CYS A 66 4.16 -10.18 -9.18
C CYS A 66 5.52 -10.26 -9.89
N GLU A 67 5.53 -10.82 -11.09
CA GLU A 67 6.67 -10.71 -12.00
C GLU A 67 6.53 -9.42 -12.80
N VAL A 68 7.61 -8.65 -12.92
CA VAL A 68 7.64 -7.33 -13.58
C VAL A 68 8.87 -7.22 -14.47
N PRO A 69 8.73 -6.86 -15.75
CA PRO A 69 9.86 -6.57 -16.64
C PRO A 69 10.70 -5.42 -16.11
N ARG A 70 12.03 -5.54 -16.17
CA ARG A 70 12.94 -4.50 -15.66
C ARG A 70 12.77 -3.15 -16.35
N GLY A 71 12.53 -3.13 -17.66
CA GLY A 71 12.28 -1.88 -18.38
C GLY A 71 11.03 -1.15 -17.88
N LEU A 72 9.97 -1.89 -17.54
CA LEU A 72 8.76 -1.33 -16.94
C LEU A 72 9.06 -0.81 -15.52
N TYR A 73 9.75 -1.62 -14.70
CA TYR A 73 10.13 -1.21 -13.36
C TYR A 73 11.04 0.03 -13.35
N GLY A 74 12.04 0.10 -14.22
CA GLY A 74 12.97 1.24 -14.28
C GLY A 74 12.31 2.56 -14.68
N THR A 75 11.20 2.51 -15.43
CA THR A 75 10.48 3.70 -15.88
C THR A 75 9.26 4.05 -15.02
N GLN A 76 8.59 3.05 -14.42
CA GLN A 76 7.30 3.23 -13.75
C GLN A 76 7.23 2.57 -12.36
N GLY A 77 8.31 1.97 -11.87
CA GLY A 77 8.33 1.19 -10.61
C GLY A 77 7.93 1.98 -9.36
N SER A 78 8.14 3.31 -9.35
CA SER A 78 7.73 4.17 -8.23
C SER A 78 6.21 4.25 -8.07
N TRP A 79 5.43 3.92 -9.11
CA TRP A 79 3.97 3.88 -9.06
C TRP A 79 3.39 2.58 -8.51
N LEU A 80 4.20 1.54 -8.29
CA LEU A 80 3.70 0.22 -7.87
C LEU A 80 2.93 0.23 -6.53
N PRO A 81 3.35 0.96 -5.48
CA PRO A 81 2.55 1.08 -4.25
C PRO A 81 1.19 1.72 -4.51
N THR A 82 1.15 2.78 -5.34
CA THR A 82 -0.08 3.47 -5.71
C THR A 82 -0.98 2.59 -6.56
N LEU A 83 -0.42 1.82 -7.50
CA LEU A 83 -1.15 0.83 -8.31
C LEU A 83 -1.85 -0.20 -7.41
N ALA A 84 -1.13 -0.77 -6.44
CA ALA A 84 -1.71 -1.71 -5.47
C ALA A 84 -2.78 -1.04 -4.60
N GLY A 85 -2.57 0.21 -4.17
CA GLY A 85 -3.56 0.99 -3.44
C GLY A 85 -4.84 1.24 -4.24
N LEU A 86 -4.73 1.63 -5.51
CA LEU A 86 -5.88 1.84 -6.41
C LEU A 86 -6.63 0.53 -6.69
N ALA A 87 -5.90 -0.56 -6.92
CA ALA A 87 -6.50 -1.89 -7.09
C ALA A 87 -7.26 -2.34 -5.83
N THR A 88 -6.72 -2.02 -4.65
CA THR A 88 -7.38 -2.29 -3.37
C THR A 88 -8.63 -1.44 -3.18
N LEU A 89 -8.53 -0.16 -3.48
CA LEU A 89 -9.66 0.77 -3.41
C LEU A 89 -10.82 0.32 -4.29
N ASP A 90 -10.53 -0.09 -5.53
CA ASP A 90 -11.53 -0.65 -6.44
C ASP A 90 -12.15 -1.93 -5.92
N ALA A 91 -11.35 -2.82 -5.34
CA ALA A 91 -11.85 -4.09 -4.81
C ALA A 91 -12.78 -3.86 -3.62
N LEU A 92 -12.42 -2.93 -2.72
CA LEU A 92 -13.24 -2.53 -1.59
C LEU A 92 -14.57 -1.93 -2.06
N ARG A 93 -14.55 -1.01 -3.03
CA ARG A 93 -15.77 -0.37 -3.54
C ARG A 93 -16.68 -1.34 -4.28
N GLU A 94 -16.10 -2.26 -5.05
CA GLU A 94 -16.87 -3.27 -5.78
C GLU A 94 -17.53 -4.30 -4.84
N GLN A 95 -16.87 -4.64 -3.73
CA GLN A 95 -17.34 -5.70 -2.84
C GLN A 95 -18.21 -5.20 -1.68
N ILE A 96 -17.89 -4.02 -1.13
CA ILE A 96 -18.50 -3.52 0.10
C ILE A 96 -19.54 -2.46 -0.23
N ASP A 97 -19.10 -1.35 -0.82
CA ASP A 97 -19.96 -0.21 -1.14
C ASP A 97 -19.30 0.65 -2.25
N PRO A 98 -19.96 0.85 -3.42
CA PRO A 98 -19.44 1.72 -4.48
C PRO A 98 -19.11 3.14 -4.02
N GLU A 99 -19.80 3.65 -3.00
CA GLU A 99 -19.62 5.00 -2.45
C GLU A 99 -18.67 5.04 -1.24
N LEU A 100 -18.01 3.92 -0.91
CA LEU A 100 -17.12 3.82 0.25
C LEU A 100 -16.07 4.96 0.24
N PRO A 101 -16.04 5.82 1.29
CA PRO A 101 -15.22 7.04 1.30
C PRO A 101 -13.75 6.77 1.65
N VAL A 102 -13.22 5.64 1.21
CA VAL A 102 -11.80 5.32 1.30
C VAL A 102 -11.04 6.10 0.23
N ARG A 103 -9.90 6.67 0.62
CA ARG A 103 -9.03 7.50 -0.20
C ARG A 103 -7.59 7.05 -0.07
N LEU A 104 -6.75 7.47 -1.01
CA LEU A 104 -5.31 7.27 -0.96
C LEU A 104 -4.63 8.39 -0.20
N LYS A 105 -3.72 8.01 0.69
CA LYS A 105 -2.71 8.90 1.24
C LYS A 105 -1.36 8.51 0.68
N TRP A 106 -0.73 9.45 -0.02
CA TRP A 106 0.59 9.23 -0.58
C TRP A 106 1.60 8.86 0.52
N PRO A 107 2.55 7.93 0.27
CA PRO A 107 2.74 7.21 -0.99
C PRO A 107 1.98 5.89 -1.10
N ASN A 108 1.48 5.33 0.01
CA ASN A 108 1.17 3.90 0.08
C ASN A 108 0.08 3.53 1.10
N ASP A 109 -0.72 4.48 1.58
CA ASP A 109 -1.72 4.21 2.60
C ASP A 109 -3.16 4.39 2.09
N LEU A 110 -4.08 3.64 2.69
CA LEU A 110 -5.53 3.79 2.50
C LEU A 110 -6.11 4.44 3.76
N TYR A 111 -6.93 5.47 3.56
CA TYR A 111 -7.50 6.27 4.64
C TYR A 111 -9.02 6.31 4.53
N LEU A 112 -9.69 6.19 5.67
CA LEU A 112 -11.12 6.37 5.84
C LEU A 112 -11.33 7.48 6.88
N ASN A 113 -12.05 8.54 6.51
CA ASN A 113 -12.33 9.68 7.40
C ASN A 113 -11.07 10.18 8.14
N GLU A 114 -9.99 10.41 7.39
CA GLU A 114 -8.69 10.92 7.88
C GLU A 114 -7.90 9.99 8.82
N LYS A 115 -8.40 8.79 9.06
CA LYS A 115 -7.71 7.75 9.83
C LYS A 115 -7.20 6.66 8.91
N LYS A 116 -6.06 6.08 9.28
CA LYS A 116 -5.41 5.02 8.52
C LYS A 116 -6.25 3.74 8.59
N LEU A 117 -6.70 3.28 7.44
CA LEU A 117 -7.42 2.02 7.27
C LEU A 117 -6.48 0.88 6.90
N GLY A 118 -5.45 1.19 6.09
CA GLY A 118 -4.62 0.18 5.48
C GLY A 118 -3.28 0.72 5.01
N GLY A 119 -2.35 -0.17 4.73
CA GLY A 119 -1.02 0.15 4.23
C GLY A 119 -0.55 -0.86 3.19
N ILE A 120 0.23 -0.36 2.22
CA ILE A 120 0.88 -1.15 1.18
C ILE A 120 2.39 -1.13 1.40
N LEU A 121 3.03 -2.30 1.36
CA LEU A 121 4.49 -2.45 1.37
C LEU A 121 4.94 -3.22 0.13
N CYS A 122 5.58 -2.52 -0.81
CA CYS A 122 6.22 -3.14 -1.96
C CYS A 122 7.69 -3.46 -1.67
N GLU A 123 8.10 -4.70 -1.91
CA GLU A 123 9.49 -5.14 -1.85
C GLU A 123 9.91 -5.72 -3.19
N VAL A 124 11.10 -5.32 -3.65
CA VAL A 124 11.71 -5.85 -4.87
C VAL A 124 12.59 -7.05 -4.53
N VAL A 125 12.52 -8.06 -5.37
CA VAL A 125 13.37 -9.25 -5.30
C VAL A 125 13.98 -9.47 -6.67
N GLU A 126 15.31 -9.44 -6.72
CA GLU A 126 16.07 -9.78 -7.92
C GLU A 126 15.84 -11.25 -8.28
N LEU A 127 15.59 -11.50 -9.57
CA LEU A 127 15.44 -12.84 -10.11
C LEU A 127 16.73 -13.28 -10.82
N PRO A 128 16.99 -14.59 -10.96
CA PRO A 128 18.12 -15.09 -11.75
C PRO A 128 18.04 -14.70 -13.23
N THR A 129 16.84 -14.39 -13.73
CA THR A 129 16.61 -13.94 -15.10
C THR A 129 16.94 -12.45 -15.25
N PRO A 130 17.67 -12.06 -16.31
CA PRO A 130 18.16 -10.70 -16.46
C PRO A 130 17.05 -9.69 -16.80
N ASP A 131 15.95 -10.09 -17.42
CA ASP A 131 14.95 -9.15 -17.96
C ASP A 131 13.75 -8.89 -17.04
N THR A 132 13.62 -9.66 -15.96
CA THR A 132 12.52 -9.54 -15.01
C THR A 132 13.02 -9.45 -13.57
N LEU A 133 12.17 -8.91 -12.72
CA LEU A 133 12.30 -8.95 -11.27
C LEU A 133 10.95 -9.35 -10.66
N ALA A 134 10.95 -9.73 -9.39
CA ALA A 134 9.73 -9.92 -8.63
C ALA A 134 9.46 -8.69 -7.76
N VAL A 135 8.19 -8.32 -7.67
CA VAL A 135 7.68 -7.33 -6.72
C VAL A 135 6.65 -8.01 -5.85
N ILE A 136 6.91 -8.02 -4.54
CA ILE A 136 5.99 -8.50 -3.53
C ILE A 136 5.22 -7.29 -3.02
N MET A 137 3.92 -7.26 -3.26
CA MET A 137 3.03 -6.18 -2.80
C MET A 137 2.25 -6.68 -1.58
N GLY A 138 2.73 -6.33 -0.38
CA GLY A 138 2.05 -6.59 0.88
C GLY A 138 0.94 -5.58 1.13
N ILE A 139 -0.22 -6.05 1.55
CA ILE A 139 -1.41 -5.25 1.82
C ILE A 139 -1.99 -5.67 3.16
N GLY A 140 -2.00 -4.73 4.10
CA GLY A 140 -2.66 -4.86 5.39
C GLY A 140 -3.88 -3.93 5.44
N LEU A 141 -5.06 -4.47 5.79
CA LEU A 141 -6.28 -3.69 5.99
C LEU A 141 -6.93 -4.03 7.33
N ASN A 142 -7.33 -2.99 8.05
CA ASN A 142 -8.15 -3.09 9.25
C ASN A 142 -9.61 -3.33 8.81
N LEU A 143 -10.04 -4.58 8.73
CA LEU A 143 -11.41 -4.91 8.36
C LEU A 143 -12.34 -4.84 9.56
N SER A 144 -12.08 -5.61 10.61
CA SER A 144 -12.93 -5.69 11.80
C SER A 144 -12.57 -4.61 12.81
N SER A 145 -11.29 -4.49 13.15
CA SER A 145 -10.80 -3.58 14.18
C SER A 145 -9.45 -2.98 13.79
N ALA A 146 -9.09 -1.90 14.47
CA ALA A 146 -7.82 -1.21 14.28
C ALA A 146 -7.02 -1.23 15.59
N PRO A 147 -5.67 -1.19 15.51
CA PRO A 147 -4.84 -1.08 16.70
C PRO A 147 -5.18 0.17 17.50
N ALA A 148 -5.07 0.07 18.83
CA ALA A 148 -5.20 1.21 19.72
C ALA A 148 -4.03 2.20 19.52
N PRO A 149 -4.19 3.50 19.80
CA PRO A 149 -3.13 4.48 19.65
C PRO A 149 -1.83 4.13 20.39
N GLU A 150 -1.93 3.45 21.53
CA GLU A 150 -0.80 3.02 22.36
C GLU A 150 0.03 1.93 21.67
N GLU A 151 -0.59 1.06 20.87
CA GLU A 151 0.11 0.04 20.07
C GLU A 151 0.85 0.64 18.86
N LEU A 152 0.53 1.89 18.52
CA LEU A 152 1.07 2.63 17.39
C LEU A 152 2.02 3.76 17.81
N ASP A 153 2.37 3.84 19.10
CA ASP A 153 3.16 4.94 19.67
C ASP A 153 2.63 6.33 19.30
N GLY A 154 1.31 6.47 19.09
CA GLY A 154 0.68 7.72 18.67
C GLY A 154 1.05 8.21 17.26
N LEU A 155 1.72 7.39 16.43
CA LEU A 155 2.20 7.77 15.09
C LEU A 155 1.08 8.27 14.15
N TYR A 156 -0.10 7.67 14.25
CA TYR A 156 -1.28 8.01 13.47
C TYR A 156 -2.55 7.48 14.13
N ALA A 157 -3.69 8.09 13.80
CA ALA A 157 -4.99 7.52 14.14
C ALA A 157 -5.36 6.42 13.14
N ALA A 158 -5.72 5.24 13.64
CA ALA A 158 -6.19 4.11 12.83
C ALA A 158 -7.71 3.94 12.89
N THR A 159 -8.28 3.27 11.89
CA THR A 159 -9.71 2.93 11.81
C THR A 159 -9.91 1.61 11.06
N SER A 160 -11.12 1.06 11.09
CA SER A 160 -11.51 -0.16 10.41
C SER A 160 -12.79 0.03 9.58
N LEU A 161 -13.09 -0.94 8.71
CA LEU A 161 -14.35 -0.96 7.94
C LEU A 161 -15.54 -1.57 8.71
N ASN A 162 -15.31 -2.09 9.91
CA ASN A 162 -16.27 -2.88 10.69
C ASN A 162 -16.89 -4.03 9.88
N GLN A 163 -16.07 -4.74 9.09
CA GLN A 163 -16.48 -5.88 8.27
C GLN A 163 -16.10 -7.21 8.93
N SER A 164 -16.86 -8.28 8.64
CA SER A 164 -16.54 -9.64 9.09
C SER A 164 -15.42 -10.29 8.27
N VAL A 165 -14.87 -11.38 8.78
CA VAL A 165 -13.89 -12.22 8.07
C VAL A 165 -14.36 -12.72 6.69
N ASP A 166 -15.67 -12.87 6.48
CA ASP A 166 -16.24 -13.50 5.28
C ASP A 166 -15.90 -12.75 3.99
N VAL A 167 -15.58 -11.45 4.09
CA VAL A 167 -15.21 -10.64 2.94
C VAL A 167 -13.79 -10.93 2.42
N ARG A 168 -12.91 -11.56 3.22
CA ARG A 168 -11.47 -11.64 2.90
C ARG A 168 -11.17 -12.47 1.67
N GLU A 169 -11.80 -13.62 1.52
CA GLU A 169 -11.52 -14.56 0.42
C GLU A 169 -11.79 -13.91 -0.93
N GLU A 170 -12.97 -13.30 -1.07
CA GLU A 170 -13.35 -12.60 -2.29
C GLU A 170 -12.49 -11.35 -2.50
N LEU A 171 -12.22 -10.59 -1.43
CA LEU A 171 -11.39 -9.39 -1.51
C LEU A 171 -9.98 -9.73 -1.98
N ARG A 172 -9.39 -10.80 -1.44
CA ARG A 172 -8.07 -11.30 -1.82
C ARG A 172 -8.00 -11.58 -3.32
N GLY A 173 -9.00 -12.30 -3.84
CA GLY A 173 -9.11 -12.62 -5.26
C GLY A 173 -9.33 -11.38 -6.13
N ARG A 174 -10.23 -10.48 -5.75
CA ARG A 174 -10.52 -9.22 -6.47
C ARG A 174 -9.29 -8.33 -6.58
N ILE A 175 -8.61 -8.08 -5.46
CA ILE A 175 -7.37 -7.30 -5.43
C ILE A 175 -6.34 -7.93 -6.36
N GLY A 176 -6.13 -9.25 -6.28
CA GLY A 176 -5.16 -9.95 -7.14
C GLY A 176 -5.46 -9.80 -8.63
N ARG A 177 -6.73 -9.96 -9.03
CA ARG A 177 -7.16 -9.75 -10.42
C ARG A 177 -6.92 -8.31 -10.89
N LYS A 178 -7.22 -7.32 -10.05
CA LYS A 178 -7.04 -5.89 -10.36
C LYS A 178 -5.56 -5.50 -10.44
N ILE A 179 -4.71 -6.00 -9.53
CA ILE A 179 -3.25 -5.80 -9.61
C ILE A 179 -2.71 -6.41 -10.90
N HIS A 180 -3.10 -7.64 -11.24
CA HIS A 180 -2.66 -8.28 -12.48
C HIS A 180 -3.08 -7.47 -13.73
N ALA A 181 -4.33 -7.04 -13.80
CA ALA A 181 -4.83 -6.22 -14.91
C ALA A 181 -4.12 -4.85 -14.99
N ALA A 182 -3.88 -4.20 -13.85
CA ALA A 182 -3.20 -2.91 -13.81
C ALA A 182 -1.71 -3.02 -14.20
N LEU A 183 -1.02 -4.10 -13.82
CA LEU A 183 0.38 -4.33 -14.21
C LEU A 183 0.54 -4.59 -15.71
N THR A 184 -0.40 -5.32 -16.33
CA THR A 184 -0.34 -5.64 -17.76
C THR A 184 -0.66 -4.44 -18.65
N ARG A 185 -1.31 -3.41 -18.11
CA ARG A 185 -1.73 -2.19 -18.82
C ARG A 185 -1.15 -0.93 -18.18
N MET A 186 -0.02 -1.06 -17.47
CA MET A 186 0.50 -0.01 -16.62
C MET A 186 0.84 1.25 -17.44
N ASN A 187 0.22 2.37 -17.05
CA ASN A 187 0.45 3.68 -17.63
C ASN A 187 0.58 4.72 -16.51
N ALA A 188 1.77 5.26 -16.33
CA ALA A 188 2.08 6.23 -15.29
C ALA A 188 1.20 7.49 -15.34
N ASN A 189 0.81 7.97 -16.54
CA ASN A 189 -0.03 9.16 -16.65
C ASN A 189 -1.46 8.91 -16.17
N GLU A 190 -2.03 7.74 -16.49
CA GLU A 190 -3.36 7.34 -16.03
C GLU A 190 -3.35 7.07 -14.51
N LEU A 191 -2.34 6.35 -14.02
CA LEU A 191 -2.14 6.11 -12.59
C LEU A 191 -2.00 7.43 -11.82
N ARG A 192 -1.24 8.38 -12.36
CA ARG A 192 -1.08 9.72 -11.77
C ARG A 192 -2.39 10.46 -11.70
N ALA A 193 -3.11 10.58 -12.83
CA ALA A 193 -4.39 11.29 -12.87
C ALA A 193 -5.36 10.70 -11.84
N ARG A 194 -5.42 9.38 -11.75
CA ARG A 194 -6.29 8.68 -10.81
C ARG A 194 -5.83 8.83 -9.36
N ALA A 195 -4.53 8.74 -9.08
CA ALA A 195 -3.98 8.94 -7.74
C ALA A 195 -4.26 10.35 -7.21
N LYS A 196 -4.18 11.37 -8.08
CA LYS A 196 -4.56 12.75 -7.72
C LYS A 196 -6.03 12.84 -7.36
N ASN A 197 -6.91 12.24 -8.16
CA ASN A 197 -8.36 12.24 -7.90
C ASN A 197 -8.74 11.53 -6.59
N GLU A 198 -8.04 10.45 -6.25
CA GLU A 198 -8.31 9.66 -5.04
C GLU A 198 -7.52 10.14 -3.81
N SER A 199 -6.73 11.21 -3.94
CA SER A 199 -5.88 11.70 -2.85
C SER A 199 -6.70 12.36 -1.74
N CYS A 200 -6.39 12.03 -0.48
CA CYS A 200 -6.93 12.76 0.67
C CYS A 200 -6.02 13.89 1.19
N ILE A 201 -4.86 14.13 0.54
CA ILE A 201 -3.87 15.13 0.97
C ILE A 201 -3.69 16.30 0.00
N LEU A 202 -3.96 16.11 -1.31
CA LEU A 202 -3.77 17.19 -2.28
C LEU A 202 -4.68 18.38 -1.97
N GLY A 203 -4.13 19.58 -2.11
CA GLY A 203 -4.79 20.83 -1.75
C GLY A 203 -4.77 21.15 -0.24
N ARG A 204 -4.18 20.30 0.61
CA ARG A 204 -4.17 20.48 2.07
C ARG A 204 -2.77 20.81 2.58
N ALA A 205 -2.70 21.50 3.72
CA ALA A 205 -1.47 21.64 4.49
C ALA A 205 -1.07 20.28 5.09
N VAL A 206 0.19 19.91 4.89
CA VAL A 206 0.77 18.65 5.34
C VAL A 206 2.13 18.89 5.98
N ARG A 207 2.48 18.00 6.90
CA ARG A 207 3.83 17.86 7.44
C ARG A 207 4.41 16.57 6.89
N VAL A 208 5.53 16.65 6.20
CA VAL A 208 6.22 15.49 5.63
C VAL A 208 7.50 15.24 6.40
N GLN A 209 7.63 14.06 7.00
CA GLN A 209 8.85 13.62 7.65
C GLN A 209 9.64 12.72 6.69
N LEU A 210 10.89 13.08 6.41
CA LEU A 210 11.78 12.29 5.57
C LEU A 210 12.51 11.20 6.39
N ALA A 211 13.16 10.28 5.69
CA ALA A 211 13.89 9.17 6.31
C ALA A 211 15.09 9.63 7.18
N ASP A 212 15.66 10.80 6.90
CA ASP A 212 16.74 11.40 7.69
C ASP A 212 16.24 12.16 8.93
N GLY A 213 14.92 12.15 9.17
CA GLY A 213 14.26 12.84 10.27
C GLY A 213 13.89 14.30 9.99
N THR A 214 14.34 14.87 8.87
CA THR A 214 13.96 16.24 8.48
C THR A 214 12.46 16.34 8.24
N THR A 215 11.91 17.52 8.52
CA THR A 215 10.49 17.81 8.36
C THR A 215 10.29 18.98 7.42
N HIS A 216 9.39 18.82 6.46
CA HIS A 216 8.90 19.90 5.62
C HIS A 216 7.42 20.14 5.89
N ILE A 217 7.02 21.40 6.00
CA ILE A 217 5.62 21.80 6.15
C ILE A 217 5.27 22.62 4.91
N GLY A 218 4.16 22.28 4.28
CA GLY A 218 3.70 22.96 3.08
C GLY A 218 2.34 22.45 2.64
N LYS A 219 1.76 23.07 1.63
CA LYS A 219 0.56 22.60 0.95
C LYS A 219 0.93 21.55 -0.08
N ALA A 220 0.33 20.37 -0.04
CA ALA A 220 0.51 19.36 -1.10
C ALA A 220 -0.16 19.84 -2.40
N THR A 221 0.63 20.16 -3.43
CA THR A 221 0.15 20.75 -4.68
C THR A 221 -0.05 19.73 -5.79
N ASP A 222 0.84 18.74 -5.87
CA ASP A 222 0.79 17.75 -6.94
C ASP A 222 1.44 16.42 -6.54
N ILE A 223 1.24 15.39 -7.37
CA ILE A 223 2.07 14.20 -7.43
C ILE A 223 2.78 14.25 -8.79
N THR A 224 4.11 14.23 -8.84
CA THR A 224 4.88 14.36 -10.08
C THR A 224 4.74 13.12 -10.97
N PRO A 225 5.15 13.16 -12.27
CA PRO A 225 5.17 11.98 -13.13
C PRO A 225 6.01 10.81 -12.59
N SER A 226 6.99 11.08 -11.73
CA SER A 226 7.84 10.08 -11.07
C SER A 226 7.27 9.58 -9.73
N ALA A 227 5.99 9.86 -9.44
CA ALA A 227 5.28 9.49 -8.22
C ALA A 227 5.77 10.18 -6.93
N ARG A 228 6.38 11.36 -7.03
CA ARG A 228 6.84 12.15 -5.88
C ARG A 228 5.75 13.11 -5.42
N LEU A 229 5.69 13.43 -4.13
CA LEU A 229 4.78 14.47 -3.63
C LEU A 229 5.42 15.84 -3.82
N GLU A 230 4.70 16.78 -4.42
CA GLU A 230 5.10 18.17 -4.54
C GLU A 230 4.42 19.01 -3.45
N LEU A 231 5.20 19.85 -2.78
CA LEU A 231 4.71 20.89 -1.87
C LEU A 231 4.84 22.29 -2.50
N ASP A 232 4.06 23.24 -1.99
CA ASP A 232 4.22 24.66 -2.36
C ASP A 232 5.68 25.13 -2.16
N GLY A 233 6.13 26.00 -3.08
CA GLY A 233 7.55 26.36 -3.18
C GLY A 233 8.41 25.37 -3.99
N ALA A 234 7.79 24.46 -4.75
CA ALA A 234 8.46 23.49 -5.63
C ALA A 234 9.39 22.51 -4.91
N TYR A 235 9.03 22.15 -3.67
CA TYR A 235 9.76 21.12 -2.93
C TYR A 235 9.21 19.73 -3.28
N GLU A 236 10.06 18.87 -3.85
CA GLU A 236 9.71 17.48 -4.17
C GLU A 236 10.15 16.51 -3.07
N VAL A 237 9.21 15.72 -2.58
CA VAL A 237 9.45 14.65 -1.61
C VAL A 237 9.50 13.31 -2.35
N ASN A 238 10.68 12.68 -2.33
CA ASN A 238 10.90 11.35 -2.90
C ASN A 238 10.29 10.24 -2.04
N VAL A 239 10.57 10.27 -0.73
CA VAL A 239 10.16 9.28 0.25
C VAL A 239 9.98 10.00 1.58
N GLY A 240 8.82 9.82 2.20
CA GLY A 240 8.55 10.33 3.53
C GLY A 240 7.18 9.91 4.02
N ASP A 241 6.89 10.21 5.27
CA ASP A 241 5.58 10.02 5.87
C ASP A 241 4.85 11.35 5.94
N VAL A 242 3.60 11.32 5.48
CA VAL A 242 2.75 12.50 5.51
C VAL A 242 1.89 12.46 6.78
N LEU A 243 1.93 13.52 7.56
CA LEU A 243 1.07 13.77 8.71
C LEU A 243 0.08 14.90 8.34
N HIS A 244 -1.21 14.72 8.64
CA HIS A 244 -2.19 15.79 8.42
C HIS A 244 -1.91 16.93 9.41
N ALA A 245 -1.95 18.18 8.94
CA ALA A 245 -1.66 19.34 9.79
C ALA A 245 -2.76 19.66 10.83
N GLN A 246 -3.85 18.88 10.92
CA GLN A 246 -4.94 19.09 11.86
C GLN A 246 -4.62 18.54 13.27
N THR A 247 -3.55 19.05 13.87
CA THR A 247 -3.30 18.95 15.32
C THR A 247 -2.42 20.10 15.79
N PHE A 248 -2.76 21.35 15.48
CA PHE A 248 -2.07 22.49 16.09
C PHE A 248 -3.09 23.51 16.59
N GLY A 249 -3.58 23.25 17.81
CA GLY A 249 -3.96 24.33 18.70
C GLY A 249 -2.69 25.02 19.18
N ARG A 250 -2.66 26.35 19.05
CA ARG A 250 -1.83 27.33 19.77
C ARG A 250 -0.79 26.75 20.75
N GLU A 251 0.36 26.34 20.24
CA GLU A 251 1.60 26.39 21.00
C GLU A 251 2.60 27.08 20.08
N ASN A 252 3.12 28.23 20.53
CA ASN A 252 3.90 29.25 19.81
C ASN A 252 3.10 30.43 19.24
N ALA A 253 2.16 30.97 20.02
CA ALA A 253 1.82 32.40 19.97
C ALA A 253 1.95 33.00 21.37
#